data_AF-A0A6B3EGQ9-F1
#
_entry.id   AF-A0A6B3EGQ9-F1
#
_cell.length_a   1.000
_cell.length_b   1.000
_cell.length_c   1.000
_cell.angle_alpha   90.00
_cell.angle_beta   90.00
_cell.angle_gamma   90.00
#
_symmetry.space_group_name_H-M   'P 1'
#
loop_
_entity.id
_entity.type
_entity.pdbx_description
1 polymer ?
#
loop_
_entity_poly.entity_id
_entity_poly.type
_entity_poly.pdbx_seq_one_letter_code
_entity_poly.pdbx_strand_id
1 'polypeptide(L)' 'IVLHGLHWPDEIRAPEGVAPSEDVKVRDKELDLAESLMDTLGEADVNDLHDDYRQAVEEMIAAKTEGH' A
#
# COMPACT_ATOMS: atom_id res chain seq x y z
N ILE A 1 26.29 7.76 4.18
CA ILE A 1 25.53 7.95 5.44
C ILE A 1 24.08 7.66 5.10
N VAL A 2 23.43 6.76 5.82
CA VAL A 2 22.02 6.39 5.57
C VAL A 2 21.19 7.04 6.66
N LEU A 3 20.20 7.84 6.27
CA LEU A 3 19.26 8.48 7.20
C LEU A 3 18.29 7.40 7.71
N HIS A 4 18.17 7.24 9.02
CA HIS A 4 17.15 6.39 9.64
C HIS A 4 16.07 7.28 10.24
N GLY A 5 14.82 7.14 9.78
CA GLY A 5 13.67 7.73 10.45
C GLY A 5 13.42 6.95 11.74
N LEU A 6 13.40 7.65 12.88
CA LEU A 6 12.95 7.07 14.14
C LEU A 6 11.46 7.32 14.28
N HIS A 7 10.68 6.26 14.51
CA HIS A 7 9.24 6.38 14.77
C HIS A 7 9.01 7.03 16.13
N TRP A 8 8.16 8.05 16.16
CA TRP A 8 7.75 8.68 17.41
C TRP A 8 6.59 7.89 18.02
N PRO A 9 6.45 7.87 19.37
CA PRO A 9 5.40 7.08 20.03
C PRO A 9 3.98 7.40 19.56
N ASP A 10 3.73 8.61 19.08
CA ASP A 10 2.44 9.06 18.53
C ASP A 10 2.19 8.62 17.07
N GLU A 11 3.23 8.26 16.32
CA GLU A 11 3.10 7.70 14.97
C GLU A 11 2.74 6.21 14.99
N ILE A 12 2.92 5.54 16.13
CA ILE A 12 2.60 4.13 16.32
C ILE A 12 1.17 4.00 16.86
N ARG A 13 0.23 3.59 16.01
CA ARG A 13 -1.14 3.29 16.42
C ARG A 13 -1.22 1.93 17.14
N ALA A 14 -1.94 1.91 18.26
CA ALA A 14 -2.19 0.68 19.00
C ALA A 14 -3.19 -0.25 18.25
N PRO A 15 -3.01 -1.58 18.28
CA PRO A 15 -3.69 -2.51 17.38
C PRO A 15 -5.15 -2.81 17.74
N GLU A 16 -5.65 -2.33 18.88
CA GLU A 16 -6.93 -2.73 19.47
C GLU A 16 -8.16 -2.36 18.61
N GLY A 17 -7.99 -1.54 17.57
CA GLY A 17 -9.03 -1.19 16.60
C GLY A 17 -8.92 -1.86 15.22
N VAL A 18 -7.86 -2.65 14.98
CA VAL A 18 -7.62 -3.33 13.70
C VAL A 18 -7.45 -4.85 13.85
N ALA A 19 -7.20 -5.31 15.06
CA ALA A 19 -7.16 -6.73 15.36
C ALA A 19 -8.54 -7.37 15.14
N PRO A 20 -8.60 -8.63 14.68
CA PRO A 20 -9.83 -9.40 14.68
C PRO A 20 -10.47 -9.42 16.07
N SER A 21 -11.79 -9.28 16.14
CA SER A 21 -12.54 -9.30 17.41
C SER A 21 -12.54 -10.66 18.11
N GLU A 22 -12.18 -11.73 17.37
CA GLU A 22 -12.15 -13.11 17.84
C GLU A 22 -10.74 -13.69 17.65
N ASP A 23 -10.37 -14.68 18.47
CA ASP A 23 -9.10 -15.40 18.32
C ASP A 23 -9.20 -16.38 17.13
N VAL A 24 -8.83 -15.90 15.94
CA VAL A 24 -8.83 -16.69 14.70
C VAL A 24 -7.50 -17.42 14.55
N LYS A 25 -7.54 -18.75 14.46
CA LYS A 25 -6.39 -19.57 14.07
C LYS A 25 -6.43 -19.86 12.57
N VAL A 26 -5.35 -19.53 11.87
CA VAL A 26 -5.18 -19.88 10.46
C VAL A 26 -4.63 -21.30 10.35
N ARG A 27 -5.17 -22.12 9.45
CA ARG A 27 -4.70 -23.48 9.20
C ARG A 27 -3.60 -23.48 8.14
N ASP A 28 -2.68 -24.45 8.22
CA ASP A 28 -1.55 -24.56 7.27
C ASP A 28 -2.01 -24.58 5.81
N LYS A 29 -3.07 -25.35 5.48
CA LYS A 29 -3.63 -25.41 4.12
C LYS A 29 -4.15 -24.07 3.59
N GLU A 30 -4.59 -23.18 4.46
CA GLU A 30 -5.05 -21.84 4.06
C GLU A 30 -3.88 -20.94 3.74
N LEU A 31 -2.76 -21.10 4.44
CA LEU A 31 -1.49 -20.42 4.12
C LEU A 31 -0.93 -20.92 2.79
N ASP A 32 -0.88 -22.24 2.57
CA ASP A 32 -0.40 -22.83 1.32
C ASP A 32 -1.19 -22.33 0.09
N LEU A 33 -2.50 -22.17 0.25
CA LEU A 33 -3.38 -21.63 -0.79
C LEU A 33 -3.12 -20.14 -1.04
N ALA A 34 -2.90 -19.36 0.02
CA ALA A 34 -2.60 -17.94 -0.11
C ALA A 34 -1.25 -17.72 -0.82
N GLU A 35 -0.23 -18.51 -0.49
CA GLU A 35 1.06 -18.49 -1.18
C GLU A 35 0.90 -18.84 -2.66
N SER A 36 0.18 -19.93 -2.97
CA SER A 36 -0.10 -20.32 -4.35
C SER A 36 -0.81 -19.21 -5.14
N LEU A 37 -1.73 -18.47 -4.51
CA LEU A 37 -2.39 -17.33 -5.14
C LEU A 37 -1.41 -16.19 -5.41
N MET A 38 -0.57 -15.83 -4.44
CA MET A 38 0.43 -14.77 -4.60
C MET A 38 1.41 -15.09 -5.73
N ASP A 39 1.85 -16.33 -5.86
CA ASP A 39 2.72 -16.77 -6.97
C ASP A 39 2.09 -16.55 -8.35
N THR A 40 0.76 -16.65 -8.46
CA THR A 40 0.05 -16.36 -9.73
C THR A 40 -0.09 -14.88 -10.03
N LEU A 41 -0.06 -14.02 -9.00
CA LEU A 41 -0.13 -12.56 -9.16
C LEU A 41 1.23 -11.97 -9.58
N GLY A 42 2.33 -12.68 -9.31
CA GLY A 42 3.68 -12.25 -9.64
C GLY A 42 4.24 -11.22 -8.66
N GLU A 43 5.43 -10.70 -8.96
CA GLU A 43 6.11 -9.71 -8.13
C GLU A 43 5.54 -8.30 -8.36
N ALA A 44 5.50 -7.49 -7.29
CA ALA A 44 5.15 -6.08 -7.38
C ALA A 44 6.39 -5.26 -7.78
N ASP A 45 6.34 -4.56 -8.92
CA ASP A 45 7.37 -3.60 -9.31
C ASP A 45 7.00 -2.19 -8.80
N VAL A 46 7.91 -1.56 -8.06
CA VAL A 46 7.74 -0.18 -7.57
C VAL A 46 7.72 0.82 -8.73
N ASN A 47 8.37 0.50 -9.86
CA ASN A 47 8.39 1.37 -11.03
C ASN A 47 7.02 1.47 -11.73
N ASP A 48 6.15 0.49 -11.53
CA ASP A 48 4.77 0.51 -12.04
C ASP A 48 3.83 1.37 -11.19
N LEU A 49 4.28 1.83 -10.01
CA LEU A 49 3.50 2.71 -9.15
C LEU A 49 3.61 4.16 -9.63
N HIS A 50 2.46 4.81 -9.80
CA HIS A 50 2.38 6.19 -10.27
C HIS A 50 1.53 7.05 -9.33
N ASP A 51 1.88 8.35 -9.26
CA ASP A 51 1.17 9.36 -8.49
C ASP A 51 0.02 9.90 -9.35
N ASP A 52 -1.11 9.18 -9.37
CA ASP A 52 -2.29 9.51 -10.16
C ASP A 52 -2.81 10.94 -9.86
N TYR A 53 -2.65 11.39 -8.62
CA TYR A 53 -3.05 12.74 -8.22
C TYR A 53 -2.22 13.79 -8.96
N ARG A 54 -0.89 13.63 -8.98
CA ARG A 54 -0.01 14.53 -9.71
C ARG A 54 -0.34 14.53 -11.19
N GLN A 55 -0.51 13.36 -11.80
CA GLN A 55 -0.87 13.26 -13.21
C GLN A 55 -2.17 14.02 -13.50
N ALA A 56 -3.21 13.81 -12.70
CA ALA A 56 -4.49 14.51 -12.85
C ALA A 56 -4.34 16.04 -12.70
N VAL A 57 -3.47 16.50 -11.79
CA VAL A 57 -3.18 17.92 -11.61
C VAL A 57 -2.46 18.51 -12.83
N GLU A 58 -1.48 17.79 -13.39
CA GLU A 58 -0.76 18.21 -14.59
C GLU A 58 -1.69 18.31 -15.80
N GLU A 59 -2.57 17.32 -15.98
CA GLU A 59 -3.61 17.33 -17.02
C GLU A 59 -4.57 18.52 -16.85
N MET A 60 -5.01 18.81 -15.62
CA MET A 60 -5.85 19.97 -15.32
C MET A 60 -5.15 21.29 -15.66
N ILE A 61 -3.85 21.42 -15.34
CA ILE A 61 -3.06 22.62 -15.65
C ILE A 61 -2.90 22.77 -17.18
N ALA A 62 -2.62 21.69 -17.90
CA ALA A 62 -2.51 21.70 -19.35
C ALA A 62 -3.83 22.16 -20.00
N ALA A 63 -4.97 21.57 -19.59
CA ALA A 63 -6.29 21.96 -20.06
C ALA A 63 -6.61 23.44 -19.79
N LYS A 64 -6.20 23.96 -18.62
CA LYS A 64 -6.36 25.37 -18.27
C LYS A 64 -5.49 26.30 -19.13
N THR A 65 -4.28 25.86 -19.47
CA THR A 65 -3.30 26.65 -20.22
C THR A 65 -3.61 26.69 -21.72
N GLU A 66 -4.19 25.62 -22.26
CA GLU A 66 -4.60 25.49 -23.66
C GLU A 66 -5.92 26.23 -24.00
N GLY A 67 -6.55 26.87 -23.01
CA GLY A 67 -7.66 27.79 -23.23
C GLY A 67 -9.06 27.17 -23.11
N HIS A 68 -9.23 26.13 -22.28
CA HIS A 68 -10.54 25.68 -21.79
C HIS A 68 -10.92 26.31 -20.42
#